data_AF-A0A2V2RHF9-F1
#
_entry.id   AF-A0A2V2RHF9-F1
#
_cell.length_a   1.000
_cell.length_b   1.000
_cell.length_c   1.000
_cell.angle_alpha   90.00
_cell.angle_beta   90.00
_cell.angle_gamma   90.00
#
_symmetry.space_group_name_H-M   'P 1'
#
loop_
_entity.id
_entity.type
_entity.pdbx_description
1 polymer ?
#
loop_
_entity_poly.entity_id
_entity_poly.type
_entity_poly.pdbx_seq_one_letter_code
_entity_poly.pdbx_strand_id
1 'polypeptide(L)'
;MALTLSFVAPNHERFTEAWQQRLEILNPECSLEHLQVLMTCEPHKEHYFVLGVNQRNDVVAIAYLVIQTVRFLGCNFRVLTLGGSIGADALWIDRTSEEYVDVVRELLRFSKKHIPHSIVVLKPFDYSRDLDCLKANEKELNFINVYGTTQADLNLSGLETYDDYLAKLEKKKRYYLKKVDKDADRAGLMIEVTTDFADAVPALYPLFKSVSDRASEVKDLDPLSIQYLECLAQLRALNTQAILVRAHDRLVG
;
A
#
# COMPACT_ATOMS: atom_id res chain seq x y z
N MET A 1 -22.54 14.83 17.69
CA MET A 1 -22.28 14.29 16.34
C MET A 1 -23.10 13.02 16.15
N ALA A 2 -23.73 12.84 14.99
CA ALA A 2 -24.29 11.54 14.60
C ALA A 2 -23.69 11.14 13.26
N LEU A 3 -22.42 10.71 13.31
CA LEU A 3 -21.80 9.98 12.22
C LEU A 3 -22.47 8.60 12.15
N THR A 4 -22.97 8.23 10.98
CA THR A 4 -23.52 6.89 10.74
C THR A 4 -22.55 6.12 9.86
N LEU A 5 -22.08 4.98 10.35
CA LEU A 5 -21.20 4.08 9.63
C LEU A 5 -21.99 2.86 9.14
N SER A 6 -21.72 2.43 7.91
CA SER A 6 -22.28 1.21 7.33
C SER A 6 -21.23 0.44 6.53
N PHE A 7 -21.38 -0.89 6.50
CA PHE A 7 -20.69 -1.67 5.48
C PHE A 7 -21.38 -1.50 4.15
N VAL A 8 -20.58 -1.40 3.10
CA VAL A 8 -21.06 -1.27 1.73
C VAL A 8 -20.33 -2.27 0.84
N ALA A 9 -20.91 -2.58 -0.32
CA ALA A 9 -20.23 -3.33 -1.37
C ALA A 9 -19.14 -2.44 -2.01
N PRO A 10 -18.08 -3.03 -2.60
CA PRO A 10 -17.02 -2.27 -3.27
C PRO A 10 -17.51 -1.40 -4.43
N ASN A 11 -18.63 -1.79 -5.05
CA ASN A 11 -19.27 -1.07 -6.16
C ASN A 11 -20.40 -0.12 -5.71
N HIS A 12 -20.51 0.16 -4.40
CA HIS A 12 -21.51 1.09 -3.91
C HIS A 12 -21.20 2.51 -4.41
N GLU A 13 -22.11 3.08 -5.21
CA GLU A 13 -21.92 4.33 -5.96
C GLU A 13 -21.24 5.45 -5.16
N ARG A 14 -21.81 5.83 -4.00
CA ARG A 14 -21.27 6.90 -3.16
C ARG A 14 -19.90 6.60 -2.55
N PHE A 15 -19.61 5.31 -2.33
CA PHE A 15 -18.31 4.89 -1.81
C PHE A 15 -17.28 4.94 -2.93
N THR A 16 -17.60 4.37 -4.09
CA THR A 16 -16.75 4.39 -5.28
C THR A 16 -16.39 5.81 -5.69
N GLU A 17 -17.36 6.71 -5.77
CA GLU A 17 -17.12 8.12 -6.12
C GLU A 17 -16.17 8.79 -5.11
N ALA A 18 -16.45 8.67 -3.81
CA ALA A 18 -15.62 9.26 -2.78
C ALA A 18 -14.21 8.63 -2.75
N TRP A 19 -14.11 7.32 -2.94
CA TRP A 19 -12.85 6.59 -2.96
C TRP A 19 -11.94 7.05 -4.11
N GLN A 20 -12.51 7.14 -5.32
CA GLN A 20 -11.79 7.61 -6.50
C GLN A 20 -11.31 9.06 -6.33
N GLN A 21 -12.19 9.94 -5.86
CA GLN A 21 -11.89 11.38 -5.74
C GLN A 21 -10.97 11.74 -4.57
N ARG A 22 -10.90 10.90 -3.53
CA ARG A 22 -10.21 11.26 -2.27
C ARG A 22 -8.98 10.42 -1.96
N LEU A 23 -8.98 9.15 -2.36
CA LEU A 23 -7.88 8.23 -2.07
C LEU A 23 -7.14 7.83 -3.34
N GLU A 24 -7.85 7.33 -4.36
CA GLU A 24 -7.22 6.80 -5.58
C GLU A 24 -6.45 7.87 -6.37
N ILE A 25 -7.00 9.08 -6.49
CA ILE A 25 -6.32 10.19 -7.19
C ILE A 25 -4.96 10.57 -6.57
N LEU A 26 -4.81 10.35 -5.26
CA LEU A 26 -3.57 10.62 -4.53
C LEU A 26 -2.68 9.38 -4.47
N ASN A 27 -3.28 8.18 -4.51
CA ASN A 27 -2.62 6.91 -4.33
C ASN A 27 -3.17 5.89 -5.34
N PRO A 28 -2.55 5.75 -6.53
CA PRO A 28 -2.99 4.79 -7.55
C PRO A 28 -3.02 3.33 -7.05
N GLU A 29 -2.21 2.99 -6.05
CA GLU A 29 -2.25 1.68 -5.36
C GLU A 29 -3.59 1.41 -4.67
N CYS A 30 -4.40 2.43 -4.40
CA CYS A 30 -5.71 2.26 -3.81
C CYS A 30 -6.82 1.99 -4.83
N SER A 31 -6.53 1.87 -6.14
CA SER A 31 -7.62 1.68 -7.12
C SER A 31 -8.51 0.48 -6.81
N LEU A 32 -9.80 0.60 -7.12
CA LEU A 32 -10.75 -0.48 -6.86
C LEU A 32 -10.40 -1.77 -7.61
N GLU A 33 -9.78 -1.66 -8.79
CA GLU A 33 -9.26 -2.79 -9.55
C GLU A 33 -8.11 -3.49 -8.81
N HIS A 34 -7.20 -2.73 -8.19
CA HIS A 34 -6.13 -3.32 -7.38
C HIS A 34 -6.69 -3.99 -6.12
N LEU A 35 -7.66 -3.36 -5.45
CA LEU A 35 -8.34 -3.97 -4.30
C LEU A 35 -9.01 -5.29 -4.68
N GLN A 36 -9.63 -5.35 -5.86
CA GLN A 36 -10.24 -6.57 -6.36
C GLN A 36 -9.20 -7.68 -6.56
N VAL A 37 -8.02 -7.35 -7.07
CA VAL A 37 -6.91 -8.32 -7.18
C VAL A 37 -6.45 -8.81 -5.81
N LEU A 38 -6.26 -7.91 -4.84
CA LEU A 38 -5.91 -8.30 -3.47
C LEU A 38 -6.97 -9.24 -2.87
N MET A 39 -8.25 -8.91 -3.00
CA MET A 39 -9.35 -9.75 -2.52
C MET A 39 -9.38 -11.14 -3.16
N THR A 40 -9.05 -11.24 -4.46
CA THR A 40 -8.97 -12.52 -5.17
C THR A 40 -7.74 -13.34 -4.77
N CYS A 41 -6.60 -12.69 -4.56
CA CYS A 41 -5.32 -13.34 -4.29
C CYS A 41 -5.06 -13.60 -2.80
N GLU A 42 -5.84 -12.99 -1.90
CA GLU A 42 -5.74 -13.15 -0.45
C GLU A 42 -7.03 -13.76 0.17
N PRO A 43 -7.49 -14.94 -0.31
CA PRO A 43 -8.82 -15.47 0.07
C PRO A 43 -8.97 -15.86 1.54
N HIS A 44 -7.86 -15.86 2.30
CA HIS A 44 -7.84 -16.11 3.73
C HIS A 44 -8.08 -14.84 4.57
N LYS A 45 -8.19 -13.67 3.92
CA LYS A 45 -8.50 -12.39 4.56
C LYS A 45 -9.96 -12.02 4.34
N GLU A 46 -10.53 -11.32 5.32
CA GLU A 46 -11.88 -10.79 5.21
C GLU A 46 -11.80 -9.29 4.93
N HIS A 47 -12.48 -8.82 3.90
CA HIS A 47 -12.39 -7.47 3.37
C HIS A 47 -13.69 -6.70 3.60
N TYR A 48 -13.60 -5.48 4.12
CA TYR A 48 -14.77 -4.64 4.43
C TYR A 48 -14.56 -3.22 3.92
N PHE A 49 -15.61 -2.67 3.29
CA PHE A 49 -15.67 -1.28 2.88
C PHE A 49 -16.66 -0.56 3.78
N VAL A 50 -16.24 0.55 4.37
CA VAL A 50 -17.04 1.34 5.31
C VAL A 50 -17.32 2.71 4.70
N LEU A 51 -18.59 3.08 4.69
CA LEU A 51 -19.07 4.40 4.32
C LEU A 51 -19.55 5.12 5.59
N GLY A 52 -19.06 6.34 5.81
CA GLY A 52 -19.48 7.22 6.88
C GLY A 52 -20.20 8.45 6.37
N VAL A 53 -21.42 8.67 6.88
CA VAL A 53 -22.25 9.82 6.53
C VAL A 53 -22.63 10.65 7.75
N ASN A 54 -22.70 11.97 7.58
CA ASN A 54 -23.14 12.89 8.62
C ASN A 54 -24.69 12.95 8.68
N GLN A 55 -25.23 13.82 9.55
CA GLN A 55 -26.69 14.02 9.69
C GLN A 55 -27.37 14.60 8.44
N ARG A 56 -26.62 15.30 7.58
CA ARG A 56 -27.10 15.82 6.30
C ARG A 56 -27.03 14.76 5.20
N ASN A 57 -26.60 13.55 5.54
CA ASN A 57 -26.35 12.45 4.61
C ASN A 57 -25.23 12.77 3.61
N ASP A 58 -24.27 13.63 3.94
CA ASP A 58 -23.06 13.83 3.14
C ASP A 58 -22.02 12.75 3.47
N VAL A 59 -21.22 12.33 2.49
CA VAL A 59 -20.11 11.39 2.74
C VAL A 59 -18.97 12.16 3.41
N VAL A 60 -18.63 11.78 4.65
CA VAL A 60 -17.61 12.45 5.46
C VAL A 60 -16.48 11.51 5.88
N ALA A 61 -16.63 10.20 5.68
CA ALA A 61 -15.57 9.24 5.89
C ALA A 61 -15.73 8.03 4.97
N ILE A 62 -14.61 7.44 4.54
CA ILE A 62 -14.57 6.14 3.88
C ILE A 62 -13.37 5.37 4.40
N ALA A 63 -13.50 4.06 4.58
CA ALA A 63 -12.39 3.20 4.99
C ALA A 63 -12.45 1.84 4.32
N TYR A 64 -11.27 1.27 4.08
CA TYR A 64 -11.09 -0.12 3.70
C TYR A 64 -10.38 -0.88 4.83
N LEU A 65 -11.04 -1.91 5.33
CA LEU A 65 -10.60 -2.71 6.48
C LEU A 65 -10.35 -4.14 6.05
N VAL A 66 -9.28 -4.73 6.57
CA VAL A 66 -8.92 -6.13 6.30
C VAL A 66 -8.67 -6.86 7.60
N ILE A 67 -9.30 -8.01 7.77
CA ILE A 67 -9.01 -8.94 8.87
C ILE A 67 -8.10 -10.05 8.35
N GLN A 68 -7.04 -10.33 9.11
CA GLN A 68 -6.21 -11.51 8.92
C GLN A 68 -5.92 -12.19 10.26
N THR A 69 -5.69 -13.50 10.22
CA THR A 69 -5.27 -14.26 11.41
C THR A 69 -3.75 -14.37 11.42
N VAL A 70 -3.12 -13.84 12.47
CA VAL A 70 -1.67 -13.93 12.69
C VAL A 70 -1.40 -14.89 13.82
N ARG A 71 -0.48 -15.83 13.62
CA ARG A 71 -0.02 -16.74 14.68
C ARG A 71 1.21 -16.16 15.35
N PHE A 72 1.11 -15.86 16.64
CA PHE A 72 2.21 -15.33 17.43
C PHE A 72 2.29 -16.07 18.77
N LEU A 73 3.48 -16.59 19.12
CA LEU A 73 3.73 -17.36 20.34
C LEU A 73 2.72 -18.50 20.58
N GLY A 74 2.28 -19.17 19.51
CA GLY A 74 1.33 -20.29 19.59
C GLY A 74 -0.16 -19.89 19.67
N CYS A 75 -0.47 -18.61 19.80
CA CYS A 75 -1.83 -18.08 19.79
C CYS A 75 -2.21 -17.51 18.43
N ASN A 76 -3.50 -17.58 18.08
CA ASN A 76 -4.04 -16.94 16.89
C ASN A 76 -4.68 -15.59 17.27
N PHE A 77 -4.22 -14.53 16.65
CA PHE A 77 -4.75 -13.18 16.80
C PHE A 77 -5.47 -12.77 15.53
N ARG A 78 -6.72 -12.31 15.65
CA ARG A 78 -7.43 -11.67 14.55
C ARG A 78 -7.03 -10.19 14.53
N VAL A 79 -6.31 -9.79 13.50
CA VAL A 79 -5.76 -8.44 13.37
C VAL A 79 -6.60 -7.69 12.33
N LEU A 80 -7.29 -6.64 12.78
CA LEU A 80 -7.99 -5.69 11.92
C LEU A 80 -7.00 -4.62 11.48
N THR A 81 -6.76 -4.52 10.18
CA THR A 81 -5.83 -3.55 9.59
C THR A 81 -6.58 -2.61 8.66
N LEU A 82 -6.41 -1.30 8.81
CA LEU A 82 -6.80 -0.35 7.76
C LEU A 82 -5.85 -0.53 6.57
N GLY A 83 -6.40 -0.84 5.40
CA GLY A 83 -5.62 -1.00 4.16
C GLY A 83 -5.06 -2.39 3.89
N GLY A 84 -4.98 -3.28 4.89
CA GLY A 84 -4.45 -4.63 4.70
C GLY A 84 -3.05 -4.64 4.06
N SER A 85 -2.92 -5.22 2.87
CA SER A 85 -1.65 -5.28 2.13
C SER A 85 -1.32 -4.02 1.30
N ILE A 86 -2.22 -3.04 1.21
CA ILE A 86 -1.93 -1.80 0.49
C ILE A 86 -0.83 -1.00 1.21
N GLY A 87 0.05 -0.38 0.43
CA GLY A 87 1.14 0.49 0.89
C GLY A 87 0.73 1.95 1.15
N ALA A 88 -0.54 2.28 0.93
CA ALA A 88 -1.08 3.65 0.90
C ALA A 88 -2.29 3.86 1.83
N ASP A 89 -2.71 5.12 1.95
CA ASP A 89 -3.83 5.56 2.80
C ASP A 89 -5.14 4.86 2.40
N ALA A 90 -5.74 4.14 3.35
CA ALA A 90 -6.99 3.39 3.17
C ALA A 90 -8.16 3.95 3.99
N LEU A 91 -7.99 5.16 4.52
CA LEU A 91 -8.97 5.92 5.28
C LEU A 91 -8.93 7.37 4.83
N TRP A 92 -10.09 7.90 4.46
CA TRP A 92 -10.28 9.33 4.26
C TRP A 92 -11.35 9.85 5.22
N ILE A 93 -11.10 11.06 5.73
CA ILE A 93 -11.99 11.79 6.64
C ILE A 93 -12.08 13.23 6.15
N ASP A 94 -13.29 13.76 6.01
CA ASP A 94 -13.52 15.18 5.81
C ASP A 94 -13.27 15.96 7.12
N ARG A 95 -12.01 16.38 7.30
CA ARG A 95 -11.57 17.15 8.47
C ARG A 95 -12.16 18.56 8.53
N THR A 96 -12.91 19.01 7.52
CA THR A 96 -13.62 20.30 7.58
C THR A 96 -15.00 20.16 8.23
N SER A 97 -15.55 18.94 8.23
CA SER A 97 -16.87 18.62 8.75
C SER A 97 -16.80 17.83 10.06
N GLU A 98 -15.78 17.00 10.25
CA GLU A 98 -15.67 16.06 11.36
C GLU A 98 -14.27 16.05 11.98
N GLU A 99 -14.18 15.85 13.29
CA GLU A 99 -12.89 15.69 13.99
C GLU A 99 -12.33 14.27 13.80
N TYR A 100 -11.04 14.17 13.46
CA TYR A 100 -10.35 12.89 13.21
C TYR A 100 -10.58 11.87 14.34
N VAL A 101 -10.39 12.32 15.59
CA VAL A 101 -10.51 11.46 16.77
C VAL A 101 -11.91 10.87 16.91
N ASP A 102 -12.94 11.68 16.65
CA ASP A 102 -14.31 11.24 16.81
C ASP A 102 -14.71 10.22 15.73
N VAL A 103 -14.26 10.44 14.49
CA VAL A 103 -14.47 9.50 13.40
C VAL A 103 -13.77 8.18 13.66
N VAL A 104 -12.50 8.20 14.08
CA VAL A 104 -11.76 6.96 14.39
C VAL A 104 -12.36 6.25 15.60
N ARG A 105 -12.76 6.98 16.64
CA ARG A 105 -13.43 6.38 17.81
C ARG A 105 -14.72 5.68 17.42
N GLU A 106 -15.51 6.28 16.54
CA GLU A 106 -16.74 5.67 16.06
C GLU A 106 -16.47 4.48 15.13
N LEU A 107 -15.44 4.57 14.28
CA LEU A 107 -14.99 3.44 13.47
C LEU A 107 -14.58 2.24 14.32
N LEU A 108 -13.89 2.47 15.45
CA LEU A 108 -13.50 1.41 16.39
C LEU A 108 -14.71 0.81 17.12
N ARG A 109 -15.70 1.63 17.48
CA ARG A 109 -16.95 1.12 18.08
C ARG A 109 -17.74 0.28 17.08
N PHE A 110 -17.86 0.79 15.85
CA PHE A 110 -18.53 0.12 14.75
C PHE A 110 -17.83 -1.21 14.42
N SER A 111 -16.51 -1.21 14.23
CA SER A 111 -15.75 -2.43 13.96
C SER A 111 -15.84 -3.43 15.11
N LYS A 112 -15.77 -3.00 16.38
CA LYS A 112 -15.91 -3.89 17.54
C LYS A 112 -17.29 -4.56 17.61
N LYS A 113 -18.34 -3.85 17.20
CA LYS A 113 -19.71 -4.36 17.19
C LYS A 113 -19.93 -5.42 16.11
N HIS A 114 -19.24 -5.30 14.97
CA HIS A 114 -19.56 -6.07 13.78
C HIS A 114 -18.47 -7.04 13.29
N ILE A 115 -17.21 -6.81 13.66
CA ILE A 115 -16.06 -7.56 13.18
C ILE A 115 -15.31 -8.11 14.40
N PRO A 116 -15.32 -9.42 14.66
CA PRO A 116 -14.51 -10.00 15.72
C PRO A 116 -13.02 -9.80 15.46
N HIS A 117 -12.33 -9.11 16.36
CA HIS A 117 -10.89 -8.86 16.28
C HIS A 117 -10.25 -8.74 17.67
N SER A 118 -8.94 -8.98 17.73
CA SER A 118 -8.14 -8.91 18.95
C SER A 118 -7.24 -7.66 18.97
N ILE A 119 -6.78 -7.25 17.80
CA ILE A 119 -5.83 -6.13 17.62
C ILE A 119 -6.33 -5.27 16.47
N VAL A 120 -6.17 -3.95 16.60
CA VAL A 120 -6.39 -3.00 15.52
C VAL A 120 -5.06 -2.34 15.15
N VAL A 121 -4.77 -2.29 13.86
CA VAL A 121 -3.61 -1.62 13.28
C VAL A 121 -4.11 -0.54 12.33
N LEU A 122 -3.73 0.70 12.61
CA LEU A 122 -3.99 1.84 11.73
C LEU A 122 -2.71 2.13 10.95
N LYS A 123 -2.77 2.07 9.62
CA LYS A 123 -1.68 2.42 8.72
C LYS A 123 -2.22 2.89 7.36
N PRO A 124 -1.38 3.53 6.53
CA PRO A 124 -0.15 4.22 6.89
C PRO A 124 -0.40 5.58 7.56
N PHE A 125 0.62 6.12 8.21
CA PHE A 125 0.69 7.50 8.68
C PHE A 125 2.07 8.04 8.34
N ASP A 126 2.13 9.23 7.77
CA ASP A 126 3.38 9.95 7.55
C ASP A 126 3.65 10.87 8.75
N TYR A 127 4.83 10.74 9.37
CA TYR A 127 5.15 11.50 10.58
C TYR A 127 5.13 13.02 10.37
N SER A 128 5.50 13.49 9.17
CA SER A 128 5.56 14.91 8.85
C SER A 128 4.19 15.50 8.54
N ARG A 129 3.35 14.74 7.83
CA ARG A 129 1.99 15.15 7.41
C ARG A 129 0.94 14.92 8.49
N ASP A 130 1.07 13.84 9.26
CA ASP A 130 0.01 13.31 10.13
C ASP A 130 0.36 13.39 11.62
N LEU A 131 1.31 14.26 12.00
CA LEU A 131 1.79 14.42 13.37
C LEU A 131 0.67 14.60 14.40
N ASP A 132 -0.34 15.40 14.08
CA ASP A 132 -1.46 15.65 15.00
C ASP A 132 -2.38 14.43 15.14
N CYS A 133 -2.57 13.66 14.05
CA CYS A 133 -3.29 12.39 14.09
C CYS A 133 -2.54 11.36 14.97
N LEU A 134 -1.21 11.30 14.88
CA LEU A 134 -0.38 10.41 15.70
C LEU A 134 -0.43 10.78 17.18
N LYS A 135 -0.40 12.08 17.52
CA LYS A 135 -0.58 12.55 18.91
C LYS A 135 -1.96 12.20 19.45
N ALA A 136 -3.00 12.41 18.64
CA ALA A 136 -4.38 12.05 18.96
C ALA A 136 -4.54 10.54 19.19
N ASN A 137 -3.92 9.71 18.33
CA ASN A 137 -3.90 8.26 18.46
C ASN A 137 -3.36 7.82 19.83
N GLU A 138 -2.24 8.40 20.27
CA GLU A 138 -1.63 8.07 21.56
C GLU A 138 -2.46 8.60 22.75
N LYS A 139 -2.86 9.87 22.72
CA LYS A 139 -3.46 10.55 23.87
C LYS A 139 -4.95 10.27 24.06
N GLU A 140 -5.69 10.08 22.97
CA GLU A 140 -7.16 10.08 22.99
C GLU A 140 -7.78 8.74 22.57
N LEU A 141 -7.03 7.94 21.80
CA LEU A 141 -7.48 6.65 21.28
C LEU A 141 -6.69 5.47 21.84
N ASN A 142 -5.66 5.72 22.67
CA ASN A 142 -4.81 4.73 23.33
C ASN A 142 -4.09 3.77 22.36
N PHE A 143 -3.75 4.24 21.16
CA PHE A 143 -2.87 3.50 20.26
C PHE A 143 -1.41 3.63 20.69
N ILE A 144 -0.66 2.57 20.45
CA ILE A 144 0.80 2.59 20.52
C ILE A 144 1.30 2.93 19.12
N ASN A 145 1.98 4.06 18.98
CA ASN A 145 2.61 4.45 17.72
C ASN A 145 3.88 3.61 17.51
N VAL A 146 3.93 2.86 16.41
CA VAL A 146 5.09 2.07 15.98
C VAL A 146 5.67 2.70 14.72
N TYR A 147 6.92 3.15 14.79
CA TYR A 147 7.58 3.78 13.66
C TYR A 147 8.17 2.71 12.72
N GLY A 148 7.76 2.76 11.45
CA GLY A 148 8.31 1.92 10.40
C GLY A 148 9.67 2.41 9.87
N THR A 149 10.19 1.74 8.86
CA THR A 149 11.37 2.19 8.12
C THR A 149 11.06 3.47 7.35
N THR A 150 12.01 4.41 7.32
CA THR A 150 11.84 5.64 6.53
C THR A 150 11.71 5.29 5.06
N GLN A 151 10.72 5.88 4.39
CA GLN A 151 10.65 5.86 2.94
C GLN A 151 11.82 6.67 2.37
N ALA A 152 12.44 6.14 1.31
CA ALA A 152 13.52 6.81 0.62
C ALA A 152 12.94 7.54 -0.59
N ASP A 153 12.55 8.80 -0.40
CA ASP A 153 11.97 9.59 -1.47
C ASP A 153 13.05 10.24 -2.33
N LEU A 154 12.82 10.20 -3.65
CA LEU A 154 13.64 10.92 -4.60
C LEU A 154 12.85 12.11 -5.16
N ASN A 155 13.29 13.32 -4.83
CA ASN A 155 12.71 14.53 -5.40
C ASN A 155 13.18 14.72 -6.86
N LEU A 156 12.27 14.48 -7.80
CA LEU A 156 12.50 14.65 -9.24
C LEU A 156 12.23 16.08 -9.75
N SER A 157 11.85 17.02 -8.88
CA SER A 157 11.50 18.38 -9.30
C SER A 157 12.69 19.09 -9.96
N GLY A 158 12.44 19.65 -11.14
CA GLY A 158 13.45 20.34 -11.94
C GLY A 158 14.62 19.42 -12.35
N LEU A 159 14.32 18.14 -12.60
CA LEU A 159 15.20 17.21 -13.31
C LEU A 159 14.52 16.85 -14.63
N GLU A 160 15.22 17.07 -15.75
CA GLU A 160 14.70 16.75 -17.08
C GLU A 160 15.39 15.50 -17.65
N THR A 161 16.63 15.25 -17.23
CA THR A 161 17.45 14.15 -17.72
C THR A 161 18.12 13.35 -16.60
N TYR A 162 18.57 12.14 -16.93
CA TYR A 162 19.40 11.33 -16.02
C TYR A 162 20.72 12.03 -15.66
N ASP A 163 21.30 12.79 -16.60
CA ASP A 163 22.52 13.56 -16.34
C ASP A 163 22.27 14.69 -15.33
N ASP A 164 21.10 15.33 -15.36
CA ASP A 164 20.72 16.32 -14.34
C ASP A 164 20.63 15.67 -12.95
N TYR A 165 20.05 14.46 -12.89
CA TYR A 165 19.98 13.70 -11.65
C TYR A 165 21.39 13.39 -11.12
N LEU A 166 22.26 12.82 -11.96
CA LEU A 166 23.65 12.54 -11.60
C LEU A 166 24.39 13.81 -11.16
N ALA A 167 24.09 14.96 -11.76
CA ALA A 167 24.69 16.24 -11.43
C ALA A 167 24.29 16.76 -10.03
N LYS A 168 23.11 16.41 -9.52
CA LYS A 168 22.67 16.75 -8.16
C LYS A 168 23.26 15.82 -7.08
N LEU A 169 23.74 14.63 -7.45
CA LEU A 169 24.31 13.68 -6.49
C LEU A 169 25.70 14.09 -6.00
N GLU A 170 25.99 13.77 -4.73
CA GLU A 170 27.34 13.85 -4.16
C GLU A 170 28.36 13.06 -4.98
N LYS A 171 29.61 13.53 -5.02
CA LYS A 171 30.69 12.97 -5.85
C LYS A 171 30.83 11.45 -5.72
N LYS A 172 30.73 10.91 -4.50
CA LYS A 172 30.87 9.46 -4.23
C LYS A 172 29.71 8.66 -4.84
N LYS A 173 28.47 9.10 -4.65
CA LYS A 173 27.26 8.46 -5.21
C LYS A 173 27.26 8.53 -6.73
N ARG A 174 27.62 9.69 -7.29
CA ARG A 174 27.77 9.90 -8.74
C ARG A 174 28.80 8.96 -9.36
N TYR A 175 29.98 8.84 -8.73
CA TYR A 175 31.01 7.92 -9.21
C TYR A 175 30.56 6.46 -9.14
N TYR A 176 29.86 6.08 -8.06
CA TYR A 176 29.29 4.75 -7.91
C TYR A 176 28.27 4.42 -9.01
N LEU A 177 27.27 5.29 -9.27
CA LEU A 177 26.28 5.05 -10.32
C LEU A 177 26.93 4.96 -11.71
N LYS A 178 27.85 5.87 -12.04
CA LYS A 178 28.63 5.78 -13.30
C LYS A 178 29.44 4.49 -13.43
N LYS A 179 29.86 3.90 -12.32
CA LYS A 179 30.53 2.59 -12.32
C LYS A 179 29.51 1.47 -12.54
N VAL A 180 28.36 1.51 -11.87
CA VAL A 180 27.25 0.56 -12.07
C VAL A 180 26.82 0.54 -13.52
N ASP A 181 26.64 1.71 -14.15
CA ASP A 181 26.27 1.82 -15.57
C ASP A 181 27.32 1.12 -16.47
N LYS A 182 28.61 1.40 -16.26
CA LYS A 182 29.70 0.76 -17.00
C LYS A 182 29.79 -0.75 -16.78
N ASP A 183 29.54 -1.21 -15.56
CA ASP A 183 29.58 -2.62 -15.23
C ASP A 183 28.35 -3.35 -15.83
N ALA A 184 27.19 -2.70 -15.88
CA ALA A 184 26.00 -3.18 -16.57
C ALA A 184 26.22 -3.31 -18.09
N ASP A 185 26.82 -2.29 -18.72
CA ASP A 185 27.17 -2.31 -20.15
C ASP A 185 28.13 -3.47 -20.46
N ARG A 186 29.17 -3.65 -19.63
CA ARG A 186 30.16 -4.74 -19.79
C ARG A 186 29.54 -6.11 -19.62
N ALA A 187 28.56 -6.24 -18.72
CA ALA A 187 27.83 -7.48 -18.50
C ALA A 187 26.75 -7.74 -19.57
N GLY A 188 26.53 -6.80 -20.51
CA GLY A 188 25.51 -6.92 -21.53
C GLY A 188 24.10 -6.94 -20.94
N LEU A 189 23.87 -6.19 -19.86
CA LEU A 189 22.54 -6.10 -19.25
C LEU A 189 21.61 -5.29 -20.15
N MET A 190 20.45 -5.86 -20.45
CA MET A 190 19.36 -5.18 -21.15
C MET A 190 18.27 -4.83 -20.14
N ILE A 191 17.85 -3.57 -20.13
CA ILE A 191 16.73 -3.10 -19.33
C ILE A 191 15.53 -2.90 -20.25
N GLU A 192 14.43 -3.55 -19.95
CA GLU A 192 13.17 -3.47 -20.67
C GLU A 192 12.10 -2.92 -19.73
N VAL A 193 11.33 -1.93 -20.20
CA VAL A 193 10.14 -1.42 -19.49
C VAL A 193 8.92 -1.83 -20.30
N THR A 194 8.03 -2.63 -19.70
CA THR A 194 6.85 -3.15 -20.40
C THR A 194 5.62 -3.11 -19.51
N THR A 195 4.46 -2.86 -20.12
CA THR A 195 3.14 -3.04 -19.50
C THR A 195 2.59 -4.45 -19.70
N ASP A 196 3.20 -5.23 -20.61
CA ASP A 196 2.85 -6.63 -20.86
C ASP A 196 3.99 -7.51 -20.38
N PHE A 197 3.84 -8.02 -19.14
CA PHE A 197 4.85 -8.84 -18.48
C PHE A 197 4.30 -10.17 -17.97
N ALA A 198 3.11 -10.58 -18.44
CA ALA A 198 2.49 -11.83 -18.01
C ALA A 198 3.41 -13.04 -18.25
N ASP A 199 4.04 -13.09 -19.42
CA ASP A 199 4.99 -14.15 -19.79
C ASP A 199 6.28 -14.13 -18.96
N ALA A 200 6.61 -13.00 -18.34
CA ALA A 200 7.78 -12.86 -17.48
C ALA A 200 7.52 -13.31 -16.03
N VAL A 201 6.25 -13.38 -15.59
CA VAL A 201 5.88 -13.70 -14.19
C VAL A 201 6.50 -15.02 -13.69
N PRO A 202 6.51 -16.14 -14.45
CA PRO A 202 7.12 -17.39 -13.99
C PRO A 202 8.62 -17.27 -13.68
N ALA A 203 9.34 -16.39 -14.39
CA ALA A 203 10.76 -16.13 -14.16
C ALA A 203 11.01 -15.04 -13.10
N LEU A 204 10.11 -14.06 -13.00
CA LEU A 204 10.18 -12.96 -12.03
C LEU A 204 9.91 -13.44 -10.60
N TYR A 205 8.92 -14.30 -10.41
CA TYR A 205 8.49 -14.73 -9.08
C TYR A 205 9.58 -15.42 -8.24
N PRO A 206 10.40 -16.34 -8.80
CA PRO A 206 11.56 -16.88 -8.08
C PRO A 206 12.58 -15.82 -7.65
N LEU A 207 12.79 -14.77 -8.46
CA LEU A 207 13.69 -13.66 -8.12
C LEU A 207 13.12 -12.84 -6.95
N PHE A 208 11.84 -12.48 -7.04
CA PHE A 208 11.11 -11.81 -5.96
C PHE A 208 11.21 -12.60 -4.66
N LYS A 209 10.86 -13.89 -4.69
CA LYS A 209 10.92 -14.77 -3.52
C LYS A 209 12.34 -14.88 -2.96
N SER A 210 13.35 -14.99 -3.81
CA SER A 210 14.75 -15.04 -3.36
C SER A 210 15.19 -13.77 -2.63
N VAL A 211 14.65 -12.60 -3.01
CA VAL A 211 14.90 -11.34 -2.28
C VAL A 211 14.16 -11.35 -0.94
N SER A 212 12.87 -11.71 -0.93
CA SER A 212 12.06 -11.80 0.30
C SER A 212 12.66 -12.78 1.33
N ASP A 213 13.07 -13.98 0.89
CA ASP A 213 13.65 -15.01 1.76
C ASP A 213 14.98 -14.57 2.41
N ARG A 214 15.70 -13.64 1.78
CA ARG A 214 16.98 -13.10 2.28
C ARG A 214 16.83 -11.83 3.11
N ALA A 215 15.69 -11.14 2.99
CA ALA A 215 15.42 -9.91 3.73
C ALA A 215 15.05 -10.25 5.18
N SER A 216 15.96 -9.97 6.10
CA SER A 216 15.79 -10.22 7.54
C SER A 216 14.55 -9.54 8.13
N GLU A 217 14.14 -8.43 7.53
CA GLU A 217 13.08 -7.53 7.97
C GLU A 217 11.67 -8.09 7.67
N VAL A 218 11.56 -9.00 6.70
CA VAL A 218 10.27 -9.56 6.25
C VAL A 218 10.26 -11.09 6.24
N LYS A 219 11.28 -11.72 6.83
CA LYS A 219 11.47 -13.17 6.83
C LYS A 219 10.30 -13.95 7.43
N ASP A 220 9.58 -13.35 8.37
CA ASP A 220 8.43 -13.95 9.05
C ASP A 220 7.07 -13.56 8.41
N LEU A 221 7.10 -12.83 7.29
CA LEU A 221 5.91 -12.46 6.53
C LEU A 221 5.73 -13.39 5.34
N ASP A 222 4.48 -13.74 5.05
CA ASP A 222 4.15 -14.45 3.81
C ASP A 222 4.35 -13.48 2.63
N PRO A 223 5.23 -13.81 1.67
CA PRO A 223 5.38 -12.99 0.48
C PRO A 223 4.09 -13.02 -0.35
N LEU A 224 3.86 -11.96 -1.12
CA LEU A 224 2.77 -11.92 -2.09
C LEU A 224 2.85 -13.14 -3.01
N SER A 225 1.71 -13.74 -3.31
CA SER A 225 1.65 -14.98 -4.07
C SER A 225 1.98 -14.78 -5.56
N ILE A 226 2.35 -15.85 -6.26
CA ILE A 226 2.53 -15.76 -7.72
C ILE A 226 1.23 -15.33 -8.41
N GLN A 227 0.08 -15.77 -7.90
CA GLN A 227 -1.23 -15.40 -8.41
C GLN A 227 -1.45 -13.89 -8.36
N TYR A 228 -0.93 -13.21 -7.33
CA TYR A 228 -0.99 -11.75 -7.25
C TYR A 228 -0.23 -11.09 -8.42
N LEU A 229 0.99 -11.55 -8.72
CA LEU A 229 1.76 -11.04 -9.87
C LEU A 229 1.10 -11.37 -11.21
N GLU A 230 0.52 -12.57 -11.35
CA GLU A 230 -0.24 -12.98 -12.55
C GLU A 230 -1.46 -12.08 -12.77
N CYS A 231 -2.22 -11.80 -11.72
CA CYS A 231 -3.37 -10.90 -11.79
C CYS A 231 -2.95 -9.46 -12.09
N LEU A 232 -1.88 -8.95 -11.47
CA LEU A 232 -1.33 -7.63 -11.78
C LEU A 232 -0.91 -7.49 -13.23
N ALA A 233 -0.25 -8.51 -13.80
CA ALA A 233 0.20 -8.50 -15.19
C ALA A 233 -0.96 -8.44 -16.20
N GLN A 234 -2.17 -8.84 -15.79
CA GLN A 234 -3.37 -8.79 -16.62
C GLN A 234 -4.16 -7.49 -16.45
N LEU A 235 -3.92 -6.73 -15.37
CA LEU A 235 -4.60 -5.47 -15.08
C LEU A 235 -4.05 -4.32 -15.94
N ARG A 236 -4.57 -4.19 -17.16
CA ARG A 236 -4.24 -3.06 -18.06
C ARG A 236 -4.67 -1.69 -17.52
N ALA A 237 -5.70 -1.65 -16.66
CA ALA A 237 -6.27 -0.41 -16.14
C ALA A 237 -5.33 0.36 -15.20
N LEU A 238 -4.38 -0.33 -14.57
CA LEU A 238 -3.50 0.26 -13.55
C LEU A 238 -2.27 0.99 -14.11
N ASN A 239 -2.06 0.96 -15.44
CA ASN A 239 -0.79 1.39 -16.06
C ASN A 239 0.44 0.78 -15.36
N THR A 240 0.30 -0.42 -14.79
CA THR A 240 1.40 -1.12 -14.12
C THR A 240 2.49 -1.44 -15.13
N GLN A 241 3.72 -1.08 -14.78
CA GLN A 241 4.90 -1.37 -15.59
C GLN A 241 5.84 -2.28 -14.82
N ALA A 242 6.38 -3.27 -15.51
CA ALA A 242 7.53 -4.03 -15.03
C ALA A 242 8.80 -3.45 -15.65
N ILE A 243 9.84 -3.32 -14.83
CA ILE A 243 11.21 -3.05 -15.26
C ILE A 243 11.94 -4.38 -15.16
N LEU A 244 12.31 -4.95 -16.30
CA LEU A 244 12.94 -6.26 -16.41
C LEU A 244 14.41 -6.08 -16.80
N VAL A 245 15.31 -6.77 -16.11
CA VAL A 245 16.74 -6.79 -16.41
C VAL A 245 17.14 -8.16 -16.91
N ARG A 246 17.69 -8.23 -18.13
CA ARG A 246 18.12 -9.47 -18.78
C ARG A 246 19.62 -9.50 -19.01
N ALA A 247 20.24 -10.66 -18.82
CA ALA A 247 21.60 -10.95 -19.22
C ALA A 247 21.58 -12.14 -20.18
N HIS A 248 21.90 -11.94 -21.45
CA HIS A 248 21.87 -12.99 -22.48
C HIS A 248 20.52 -13.75 -22.48
N ASP A 249 19.42 -13.02 -22.66
CA ASP A 249 18.00 -13.47 -22.66
C ASP A 249 17.44 -14.00 -21.33
N ARG A 250 18.28 -14.29 -20.35
CA ARG A 250 17.86 -14.71 -19.01
C ARG A 250 17.47 -13.50 -18.15
N LEU A 251 16.30 -13.55 -17.53
CA LEU A 251 15.89 -12.58 -16.51
C LEU A 251 16.78 -12.71 -15.25
N VAL A 252 17.33 -11.60 -14.79
CA VAL A 252 18.26 -11.53 -13.65
C VAL A 252 17.87 -10.49 -12.60
N GLY A 253 16.94 -9.58 -12.92
CA GLY A 253 16.46 -8.53 -12.04
C GLY A 253 15.16 -7.94 -12.53
#